data_AF-A0A6P0KYZ8-F1
#
_entry.id   AF-A0A6P0KYZ8-F1
#
_cell.length_a   1.000
_cell.length_b   1.000
_cell.length_c   1.000
_cell.angle_alpha   90.00
_cell.angle_beta   90.00
_cell.angle_gamma   90.00
#
_symmetry.space_group_name_H-M   'P 1'
#
loop_
_entity.id
_entity.type
_entity.pdbx_description
1 polymer ?
#
loop_
_entity_poly.entity_id
_entity_poly.type
_entity_poly.pdbx_seq_one_letter_code
_entity_poly.pdbx_strand_id
1 'polypeptide(L)'
;MKKPLILTMINQQIIFIHKTIAEALERQFSEFLSIYQKIIRANPDYFELYTYIFLGDIYAKLEHVEQAKKNYYKAIILRSQKYKIPWFLEVEPIVSSYYKAIESTNLENFYYHIGKVFSYRHNPNQAAKFYRKAIKINPEMSAAYQNLGHVAAQQGNCEEASAFYIKAIKFDPGNEEFHNELWWYLLSTHIPLQKLEKIEHLATKIVQVANETKTIEQSNIAPLESDHGDSLKNSPLLSNLIANYETTIQLATPSSDNISAKDIVVFLAEKNKAIHLSLLQQFKFIDSLLRQHDINYWAIDGTLMGAIRHQGFIPWDDDIDIEMKQSDINRLLSLEDILNQHGFYLKKHDKHFYKIADDFDIFIYEERKGASPNCFYTYLDDHEIFPLRKLKLCDFEVYAPHKAEEYLKRAYGNDCLERCIIWNHHLNDYFKPTHDPEKYVLSIDDVNHILKK
;
A
#
# COMPACT_ATOMS: atom_id res chain seq x y z
N MET A 1 30.45 23.02 -31.52
CA MET A 1 29.69 22.78 -30.27
C MET A 1 28.74 23.94 -29.89
N LYS A 2 27.90 24.46 -30.80
CA LYS A 2 26.90 25.53 -30.45
C LYS A 2 25.47 25.33 -31.02
N LYS A 3 25.27 24.40 -31.97
CA LYS A 3 23.93 24.10 -32.52
C LYS A 3 22.92 23.53 -31.50
N PRO A 4 23.30 22.62 -30.57
CA PRO A 4 22.35 22.09 -29.60
C PRO A 4 21.84 23.15 -28.62
N LEU A 5 22.73 24.06 -28.17
CA LEU A 5 22.38 25.11 -27.22
C LEU A 5 21.43 26.17 -27.82
N ILE A 6 21.66 26.57 -29.07
CA ILE A 6 20.82 27.55 -29.77
C ILE A 6 19.42 26.98 -30.04
N LEU A 7 19.32 25.70 -30.45
CA LEU A 7 18.02 25.04 -30.64
C LEU A 7 17.24 24.92 -29.33
N THR A 8 17.93 24.65 -28.23
CA THR A 8 17.33 24.51 -26.90
C THR A 8 16.84 25.86 -26.37
N MET A 9 17.62 26.94 -26.55
CA MET A 9 17.22 28.30 -26.18
C MET A 9 16.06 28.83 -27.03
N ILE A 10 16.05 28.54 -28.33
CA ILE A 10 14.95 28.89 -29.24
C ILE A 10 13.68 28.12 -28.85
N ASN A 11 13.77 26.82 -28.55
CA ASN A 11 12.63 26.03 -28.08
C ASN A 11 12.07 26.53 -26.74
N GLN A 12 12.92 26.93 -25.80
CA GLN A 12 12.48 27.47 -24.51
C GLN A 12 11.80 28.84 -24.63
N GLN A 13 12.34 29.75 -25.44
CA GLN A 13 11.70 31.05 -25.70
C GLN A 13 10.36 30.90 -26.45
N ILE A 14 10.26 29.92 -27.36
CA ILE A 14 9.04 29.66 -28.12
C ILE A 14 7.96 29.02 -27.25
N ILE A 15 8.28 28.03 -26.41
CA ILE A 15 7.34 27.44 -25.44
C ILE A 15 6.83 28.52 -24.47
N PHE A 16 7.71 29.43 -24.05
CA PHE A 16 7.34 30.56 -23.19
C PHE A 16 6.37 31.52 -23.90
N ILE A 17 6.61 31.88 -25.16
CA ILE A 17 5.69 32.71 -25.96
C ILE A 17 4.33 32.02 -26.16
N HIS A 18 4.33 30.71 -26.43
CA HIS A 18 3.10 29.92 -26.64
C HIS A 18 2.27 29.79 -25.36
N LYS A 19 2.93 29.56 -24.22
CA LYS A 19 2.29 29.51 -22.90
C LYS A 19 1.74 30.88 -22.51
N THR A 20 2.50 31.95 -22.74
CA THR A 20 2.09 33.33 -22.44
C THR A 20 0.89 33.77 -23.30
N ILE A 21 0.86 33.40 -24.59
CA ILE A 21 -0.26 33.72 -25.48
C ILE A 21 -1.51 32.88 -25.15
N ALA A 22 -1.33 31.59 -24.78
CA ALA A 22 -2.44 30.72 -24.40
C ALA A 22 -3.05 31.08 -23.03
N GLU A 23 -2.23 31.52 -22.08
CA GLU A 23 -2.68 32.03 -20.77
C GLU A 23 -3.31 33.43 -20.89
N ALA A 24 -2.85 34.25 -21.84
CA ALA A 24 -3.41 35.58 -22.10
C ALA A 24 -4.74 35.58 -22.90
N LEU A 25 -5.09 34.50 -23.60
CA LEU A 25 -6.22 34.46 -24.56
C LEU A 25 -7.34 33.47 -24.22
N GLU A 26 -7.66 33.28 -22.93
CA GLU A 26 -8.93 32.67 -22.52
C GLU A 26 -10.17 33.54 -22.88
N ARG A 27 -10.01 34.73 -23.50
CA ARG A 27 -11.11 35.68 -23.76
C ARG A 27 -11.48 35.97 -25.21
N GLN A 28 -10.66 35.68 -26.24
CA GLN A 28 -11.03 35.94 -27.65
C GLN A 28 -10.48 34.90 -28.64
N PHE A 29 -11.35 33.97 -29.06
CA PHE A 29 -11.03 32.78 -29.87
C PHE A 29 -10.78 33.07 -31.37
N SER A 30 -11.45 34.06 -31.95
CA SER A 30 -11.38 34.39 -33.39
C SER A 30 -10.06 35.08 -33.78
N GLU A 31 -9.54 35.93 -32.90
CA GLU A 31 -8.27 36.63 -33.12
C GLU A 31 -7.06 35.68 -32.97
N PHE A 32 -7.15 34.73 -32.02
CA PHE A 32 -6.19 33.65 -31.85
C PHE A 32 -6.05 32.79 -33.12
N LEU A 33 -7.18 32.34 -33.71
CA LEU A 33 -7.19 31.56 -34.96
C LEU A 33 -6.54 32.32 -36.12
N SER A 34 -6.77 33.63 -36.23
CA SER A 34 -6.20 34.49 -37.29
C SER A 34 -4.68 34.63 -37.18
N ILE A 35 -4.17 34.88 -35.97
CA ILE A 35 -2.73 35.03 -35.71
C ILE A 35 -2.00 33.71 -35.95
N TYR A 36 -2.59 32.59 -35.50
CA TYR A 36 -1.98 31.27 -35.69
C TYR A 36 -1.94 30.83 -37.16
N GLN A 37 -2.98 31.11 -37.93
CA GLN A 37 -2.98 30.86 -39.38
C GLN A 37 -1.89 31.67 -40.10
N LYS A 38 -1.53 32.86 -39.61
CA LYS A 38 -0.40 33.65 -40.13
C LYS A 38 0.96 33.04 -39.76
N ILE A 39 1.11 32.49 -38.55
CA ILE A 39 2.34 31.82 -38.10
C ILE A 39 2.63 30.56 -38.93
N ILE A 40 1.61 29.75 -39.24
CA ILE A 40 1.74 28.55 -40.10
C ILE A 40 2.27 28.93 -41.50
N ARG A 41 1.80 30.06 -42.07
CA ARG A 41 2.25 30.54 -43.38
C ARG A 41 3.72 31.00 -43.38
N ALA A 42 4.27 31.37 -42.21
CA ALA A 42 5.60 31.94 -42.09
C ALA A 42 6.70 30.90 -41.77
N ASN A 43 6.37 29.77 -41.13
CA ASN A 43 7.31 28.67 -40.87
C ASN A 43 6.56 27.32 -40.87
N PRO A 44 6.48 26.62 -42.00
CA PRO A 44 5.46 25.58 -42.21
C PRO A 44 5.77 24.22 -41.60
N ASP A 45 7.03 23.89 -41.27
CA ASP A 45 7.36 22.49 -40.99
C ASP A 45 7.08 22.11 -39.52
N TYR A 46 7.95 22.42 -38.58
CA TYR A 46 7.77 22.01 -37.19
C TYR A 46 6.55 22.66 -36.49
N PHE A 47 6.19 23.88 -36.90
CA PHE A 47 5.11 24.65 -36.28
C PHE A 47 3.72 24.10 -36.62
N GLU A 48 3.55 23.45 -37.77
CA GLU A 48 2.24 22.95 -38.21
C GLU A 48 1.75 21.80 -37.32
N LEU A 49 2.63 20.89 -36.91
CA LEU A 49 2.32 19.78 -35.99
C LEU A 49 1.80 20.29 -34.63
N TYR A 50 2.57 21.17 -33.99
CA TYR A 50 2.20 21.72 -32.67
C TYR A 50 0.94 22.58 -32.77
N THR A 51 0.74 23.28 -33.88
CA THR A 51 -0.49 24.05 -34.10
C THR A 51 -1.72 23.16 -34.06
N TYR A 52 -1.71 22.04 -34.77
CA TYR A 52 -2.85 21.12 -34.76
C TYR A 52 -3.07 20.47 -33.39
N ILE A 53 -2.00 20.21 -32.63
CA ILE A 53 -2.09 19.80 -31.22
C ILE A 53 -2.78 20.88 -30.38
N PHE A 54 -2.32 22.13 -30.45
CA PHE A 54 -2.87 23.24 -29.66
C PHE A 54 -4.31 23.55 -30.03
N LEU A 55 -4.65 23.58 -31.32
CA LEU A 55 -6.01 23.74 -31.78
C LEU A 55 -6.91 22.61 -31.28
N GLY A 56 -6.42 21.36 -31.34
CA GLY A 56 -7.12 20.21 -30.77
C GLY A 56 -7.42 20.39 -29.28
N ASP A 57 -6.41 20.79 -28.51
CA ASP A 57 -6.53 21.02 -27.05
C ASP A 57 -7.52 22.15 -26.72
N ILE A 58 -7.53 23.23 -27.52
CA ILE A 58 -8.48 24.33 -27.36
C ILE A 58 -9.90 23.87 -27.70
N TYR A 59 -10.10 23.19 -28.83
CA TYR A 59 -11.42 22.66 -29.19
C TYR A 59 -11.92 21.64 -28.15
N ALA A 60 -11.04 20.84 -27.56
CA ALA A 60 -11.39 19.93 -26.46
C ALA A 60 -11.82 20.70 -25.20
N LYS A 61 -11.14 21.81 -24.87
CA LYS A 61 -11.54 22.70 -23.75
C LYS A 61 -12.91 23.34 -23.99
N LEU A 62 -13.20 23.73 -25.23
CA LEU A 62 -14.46 24.30 -25.69
C LEU A 62 -15.56 23.26 -25.96
N GLU A 63 -15.29 21.98 -25.74
CA GLU A 63 -16.25 20.87 -25.93
C GLU A 63 -16.69 20.65 -27.38
N HIS A 64 -15.90 21.16 -28.34
CA HIS A 64 -16.05 20.90 -29.77
C HIS A 64 -15.27 19.64 -30.18
N VAL A 65 -15.79 18.47 -29.81
CA VAL A 65 -15.11 17.18 -29.89
C VAL A 65 -14.68 16.81 -31.31
N GLU A 66 -15.56 16.95 -32.30
CA GLU A 66 -15.27 16.59 -33.69
C GLU A 66 -14.15 17.45 -34.28
N GLN A 67 -14.15 18.75 -33.98
CA GLN A 67 -13.08 19.66 -34.36
C GLN A 67 -11.78 19.29 -33.64
N ALA A 68 -11.84 18.93 -32.35
CA ALA A 68 -10.66 18.47 -31.60
C ALA A 68 -10.04 17.22 -32.22
N LYS A 69 -10.86 16.17 -32.45
CA LYS A 69 -10.45 14.91 -33.10
C LYS A 69 -9.84 15.14 -34.48
N LYS A 70 -10.48 15.98 -35.31
CA LYS A 70 -9.97 16.35 -36.64
C LYS A 70 -8.59 16.99 -36.58
N ASN A 71 -8.35 17.86 -35.61
CA ASN A 71 -7.05 18.51 -35.43
C ASN A 71 -6.00 17.52 -34.89
N TYR A 72 -6.34 16.66 -33.92
CA TYR A 72 -5.43 15.60 -33.46
C TYR A 72 -5.06 14.62 -34.58
N TYR A 73 -6.03 14.22 -35.41
CA TYR A 73 -5.78 13.36 -36.57
C TYR A 73 -4.80 13.99 -37.57
N LYS A 74 -4.96 15.29 -37.86
CA LYS A 74 -4.01 16.03 -38.70
C LYS A 74 -2.61 16.09 -38.10
N ALA A 75 -2.49 16.34 -36.80
CA ALA A 75 -1.21 16.32 -36.10
C ALA A 75 -0.51 14.97 -36.25
N ILE A 76 -1.27 13.87 -36.07
CA ILE A 76 -0.76 12.51 -36.21
C ILE A 76 -0.29 12.21 -37.64
N ILE A 77 -1.07 12.56 -38.67
CA ILE A 77 -0.67 12.35 -40.07
C ILE A 77 0.64 13.08 -40.37
N LEU A 78 0.73 14.35 -39.99
CA LEU A 78 1.93 15.17 -40.21
C LEU A 78 3.15 14.57 -39.51
N ARG A 79 2.98 14.04 -38.29
CA ARG A 79 4.02 13.26 -37.60
C ARG A 79 4.43 12.05 -38.44
N SER A 80 3.49 11.20 -38.84
CA SER A 80 3.77 9.93 -39.53
C SER A 80 4.43 10.08 -40.91
N GLN A 81 4.07 11.11 -41.68
CA GLN A 81 4.49 11.26 -43.07
C GLN A 81 5.74 12.12 -43.24
N LYS A 82 5.92 13.15 -42.40
CA LYS A 82 6.85 14.26 -42.68
C LYS A 82 8.00 14.36 -41.69
N TYR A 83 7.75 14.06 -40.42
CA TYR A 83 8.76 14.10 -39.37
C TYR A 83 9.05 12.65 -38.95
N LYS A 84 10.02 12.00 -39.61
CA LYS A 84 10.68 10.79 -39.06
C LYS A 84 11.47 11.18 -37.79
N ILE A 85 10.77 11.66 -36.76
CA ILE A 85 11.36 12.04 -35.48
C ILE A 85 11.84 10.74 -34.85
N PRO A 86 13.15 10.61 -34.56
CA PRO A 86 13.67 9.45 -33.84
C PRO A 86 12.89 9.27 -32.54
N TRP A 87 12.49 8.03 -32.26
CA TRP A 87 11.84 7.62 -31.02
C TRP A 87 12.67 8.12 -29.81
N PHE A 88 12.25 9.22 -29.20
CA PHE A 88 12.51 9.44 -27.79
C PHE A 88 11.29 8.90 -27.04
N LEU A 89 11.53 8.06 -26.02
CA LEU A 89 10.51 7.33 -25.26
C LEU A 89 9.33 8.20 -24.76
N GLU A 90 9.50 9.53 -24.69
CA GLU A 90 8.54 10.46 -24.11
C GLU A 90 7.31 10.78 -25.00
N VAL A 91 7.39 10.65 -26.34
CA VAL A 91 6.33 11.14 -27.25
C VAL A 91 5.25 10.08 -27.57
N GLU A 92 5.58 8.81 -27.38
CA GLU A 92 4.73 7.69 -27.75
C GLU A 92 3.46 7.53 -26.91
N PRO A 93 3.51 7.70 -25.57
CA PRO A 93 2.30 7.65 -24.74
C PRO A 93 1.31 8.77 -25.09
N ILE A 94 1.81 9.95 -25.48
CA ILE A 94 0.99 11.09 -25.90
C ILE A 94 0.25 10.77 -27.20
N VAL A 95 0.97 10.25 -28.20
CA VAL A 95 0.36 9.95 -29.50
C VAL A 95 -0.60 8.76 -29.41
N SER A 96 -0.26 7.72 -28.65
CA SER A 96 -1.18 6.62 -28.35
C SER A 96 -2.47 7.14 -27.70
N SER A 97 -2.37 8.06 -26.74
CA SER A 97 -3.55 8.65 -26.10
C SER A 97 -4.37 9.50 -27.07
N TYR A 98 -3.75 10.20 -28.02
CA TYR A 98 -4.49 10.91 -29.07
C TYR A 98 -5.23 9.97 -30.01
N TYR A 99 -4.63 8.85 -30.42
CA TYR A 99 -5.35 7.84 -31.21
C TYR A 99 -6.57 7.31 -30.46
N LYS A 100 -6.40 6.91 -29.19
CA LYS A 100 -7.52 6.44 -28.37
C LYS A 100 -8.59 7.52 -28.16
N ALA A 101 -8.20 8.79 -28.04
CA ALA A 101 -9.15 9.90 -28.01
C ALA A 101 -9.92 10.04 -29.33
N ILE A 102 -9.26 9.93 -30.49
CA ILE A 102 -9.93 10.02 -31.80
C ILE A 102 -10.92 8.86 -32.00
N GLU A 103 -10.50 7.65 -31.67
CA GLU A 103 -11.28 6.42 -31.83
C GLU A 103 -12.43 6.29 -30.81
N SER A 104 -12.38 7.02 -29.70
CA SER A 104 -13.43 6.97 -28.69
C SER A 104 -14.81 7.31 -29.27
N THR A 105 -15.76 6.40 -29.10
CA THR A 105 -17.16 6.57 -29.54
C THR A 105 -17.99 7.37 -28.54
N ASN A 106 -17.52 7.46 -27.30
CA ASN A 106 -18.17 8.13 -26.19
C ASN A 106 -17.30 9.26 -25.61
N LEU A 107 -17.95 10.17 -24.88
CA LEU A 107 -17.35 11.43 -24.48
C LEU A 107 -16.45 11.30 -23.23
N GLU A 108 -16.75 10.34 -22.37
CA GLU A 108 -15.96 10.00 -21.19
C GLU A 108 -14.57 9.46 -21.55
N ASN A 109 -14.47 8.52 -22.51
CA ASN A 109 -13.16 8.01 -22.93
C ASN A 109 -12.37 9.08 -23.67
N PHE A 110 -13.05 9.92 -24.47
CA PHE A 110 -12.43 11.09 -25.09
C PHE A 110 -11.75 11.95 -24.01
N TYR A 111 -12.50 12.42 -23.00
CA TYR A 111 -11.94 13.28 -21.96
C TYR A 111 -10.90 12.57 -21.09
N TYR A 112 -11.06 11.28 -20.79
CA TYR A 112 -10.06 10.49 -20.08
C TYR A 112 -8.72 10.48 -20.83
N HIS A 113 -8.73 10.17 -22.12
CA HIS A 113 -7.51 10.14 -22.93
C HIS A 113 -6.88 11.53 -23.11
N ILE A 114 -7.69 12.59 -23.21
CA ILE A 114 -7.17 13.96 -23.17
C ILE A 114 -6.53 14.29 -21.81
N GLY A 115 -7.11 13.83 -20.70
CA GLY A 115 -6.50 13.93 -19.38
C GLY A 115 -5.12 13.29 -19.31
N LYS A 116 -4.96 12.09 -19.89
CA LYS A 116 -3.67 11.40 -19.98
C LYS A 116 -2.63 12.20 -20.76
N VAL A 117 -3.03 12.79 -21.89
CA VAL A 117 -2.15 13.67 -22.68
C VAL A 117 -1.60 14.82 -21.82
N PHE A 118 -2.46 15.49 -21.03
CA PHE A 118 -2.02 16.56 -20.15
C PHE A 118 -1.13 16.07 -19.00
N SER A 119 -1.39 14.87 -18.48
CA SER A 119 -0.54 14.22 -17.46
C SER A 119 0.88 13.98 -17.99
N TYR A 120 1.02 13.39 -19.18
CA TYR A 120 2.33 13.15 -19.83
C TYR A 120 3.08 14.44 -20.18
N ARG A 121 2.38 15.57 -20.29
CA ARG A 121 2.97 16.90 -20.47
C ARG A 121 3.30 17.61 -19.16
N HIS A 122 3.24 16.90 -18.03
CA HIS A 122 3.45 17.45 -16.69
C HIS A 122 2.55 18.66 -16.41
N ASN A 123 1.30 18.63 -16.87
CA ASN A 123 0.29 19.65 -16.61
C ASN A 123 -0.85 19.10 -15.74
N PRO A 124 -0.61 18.91 -14.42
CA PRO A 124 -1.53 18.23 -13.52
C PRO A 124 -2.89 18.94 -13.38
N ASN A 125 -2.91 20.28 -13.42
CA ASN A 125 -4.15 21.05 -13.30
C ASN A 125 -5.12 20.80 -14.47
N GLN A 126 -4.60 20.76 -15.70
CA GLN A 126 -5.43 20.44 -16.87
C GLN A 126 -5.81 18.96 -16.90
N ALA A 127 -4.88 18.07 -16.51
CA ALA A 127 -5.17 16.64 -16.40
C ALA A 127 -6.35 16.38 -15.44
N ALA A 128 -6.31 16.93 -14.23
CA ALA A 128 -7.39 16.82 -13.25
C ALA A 128 -8.73 17.35 -13.78
N LYS A 129 -8.72 18.48 -14.50
CA LYS A 129 -9.93 19.06 -15.10
C LYS A 129 -10.59 18.08 -16.08
N PHE A 130 -9.81 17.45 -16.94
CA PHE A 130 -10.33 16.49 -17.93
C PHE A 130 -10.74 15.16 -17.31
N TYR A 131 -10.02 14.63 -16.33
CA TYR A 131 -10.45 13.45 -15.58
C TYR A 131 -11.76 13.68 -14.83
N ARG A 132 -11.95 14.85 -14.20
CA ARG A 132 -13.23 15.23 -13.57
C ARG A 132 -14.37 15.35 -14.59
N LYS A 133 -14.10 15.81 -15.82
CA LYS A 133 -15.11 15.79 -16.90
C LYS A 133 -15.50 14.37 -17.29
N ALA A 134 -14.53 13.46 -17.41
CA ALA A 134 -14.80 12.05 -17.69
C ALA A 134 -15.68 11.42 -16.59
N ILE A 135 -15.35 11.65 -15.32
CA ILE A 135 -16.11 11.16 -14.16
C ILE A 135 -17.52 11.76 -14.08
N LYS A 136 -17.70 13.00 -14.51
CA LYS A 136 -19.04 13.63 -14.54
C LYS A 136 -19.99 12.93 -15.51
N ILE A 137 -19.44 12.32 -16.57
CA ILE A 137 -20.21 11.60 -17.59
C ILE A 137 -20.34 10.13 -17.19
N ASN A 138 -19.25 9.49 -16.76
CA ASN A 138 -19.23 8.15 -16.21
C ASN A 138 -18.69 8.16 -14.76
N PRO A 139 -19.58 8.20 -13.76
CA PRO A 139 -19.20 8.23 -12.34
C PRO A 139 -18.44 7.01 -11.85
N GLU A 140 -18.46 5.90 -12.58
CA GLU A 140 -17.87 4.60 -12.21
C GLU A 140 -16.52 4.34 -12.92
N MET A 141 -15.97 5.33 -13.63
CA MET A 141 -14.70 5.19 -14.34
C MET A 141 -13.50 5.14 -13.37
N SER A 142 -13.19 3.95 -12.87
CA SER A 142 -12.11 3.67 -11.89
C SER A 142 -10.75 4.24 -12.32
N ALA A 143 -10.36 4.05 -13.58
CA ALA A 143 -9.11 4.57 -14.13
C ALA A 143 -8.99 6.11 -14.08
N ALA A 144 -10.10 6.85 -14.17
CA ALA A 144 -10.08 8.31 -14.05
C ALA A 144 -9.86 8.75 -12.59
N TYR A 145 -10.39 8.00 -11.61
CA TYR A 145 -10.12 8.24 -10.20
C TYR A 145 -8.65 7.92 -9.84
N GLN A 146 -8.09 6.82 -10.33
CA GLN A 146 -6.67 6.49 -10.11
C GLN A 146 -5.76 7.64 -10.59
N ASN A 147 -5.98 8.11 -11.82
CA ASN A 147 -5.17 9.20 -12.37
C ASN A 147 -5.39 10.54 -11.65
N LEU A 148 -6.56 10.78 -11.06
CA LEU A 148 -6.76 11.90 -10.14
C LEU A 148 -5.97 11.73 -8.84
N GLY A 149 -5.87 10.50 -8.33
CA GLY A 149 -5.00 10.12 -7.21
C GLY A 149 -3.55 10.48 -7.49
N HIS A 150 -3.01 10.07 -8.64
CA HIS A 150 -1.65 10.42 -9.08
C HIS A 150 -1.45 11.93 -9.19
N VAL A 151 -2.41 12.64 -9.80
CA VAL A 151 -2.33 14.09 -9.95
C VAL A 151 -2.34 14.79 -8.59
N ALA A 152 -3.20 14.37 -7.66
CA ALA A 152 -3.25 14.93 -6.31
C ALA A 152 -1.97 14.62 -5.52
N ALA A 153 -1.40 13.41 -5.68
CA ALA A 153 -0.14 13.01 -5.06
C ALA A 153 1.03 13.88 -5.57
N GLN A 154 1.12 14.11 -6.89
CA GLN A 154 2.13 15.01 -7.48
C GLN A 154 2.01 16.46 -6.99
N GLN A 155 0.82 16.87 -6.57
CA GLN A 155 0.55 18.20 -6.01
C GLN A 155 0.79 18.27 -4.49
N GLY A 156 1.16 17.15 -3.85
CA GLY A 156 1.36 17.07 -2.40
C GLY A 156 0.06 17.00 -1.60
N ASN A 157 -1.09 16.79 -2.25
CA ASN A 157 -2.39 16.72 -1.59
C ASN A 157 -2.68 15.31 -1.07
N CYS A 158 -1.93 14.94 -0.02
CA CYS A 158 -2.30 14.07 1.10
C CYS A 158 -3.62 13.30 0.94
N GLU A 159 -4.64 13.92 1.51
CA GLU A 159 -5.96 13.39 1.71
C GLU A 159 -6.73 13.19 0.41
N GLU A 160 -6.57 14.10 -0.56
CA GLU A 160 -7.32 14.06 -1.81
C GLU A 160 -6.89 12.86 -2.66
N ALA A 161 -5.58 12.58 -2.70
CA ALA A 161 -5.05 11.43 -3.43
C ALA A 161 -5.57 10.11 -2.87
N SER A 162 -5.49 9.92 -1.54
CA SER A 162 -6.00 8.71 -0.88
C SER A 162 -7.50 8.51 -1.13
N ALA A 163 -8.30 9.58 -1.07
CA ALA A 163 -9.74 9.52 -1.34
C ALA A 163 -10.04 9.13 -2.79
N PHE A 164 -9.22 9.54 -3.76
CA PHE A 164 -9.37 9.15 -5.15
C PHE A 164 -8.95 7.71 -5.40
N TYR A 165 -7.86 7.23 -4.81
CA TYR A 165 -7.48 5.82 -4.91
C TYR A 165 -8.54 4.89 -4.30
N ILE A 166 -9.10 5.23 -3.13
CA ILE A 166 -10.20 4.47 -2.52
C ILE A 166 -11.43 4.44 -3.44
N LYS A 167 -11.74 5.56 -4.12
CA LYS A 167 -12.83 5.57 -5.11
C LYS A 167 -12.54 4.71 -6.33
N ALA A 168 -11.29 4.69 -6.83
CA ALA A 168 -10.89 3.80 -7.91
C ALA A 168 -11.10 2.33 -7.51
N ILE A 169 -10.65 1.96 -6.32
CA ILE A 169 -10.85 0.62 -5.73
C ILE A 169 -12.34 0.32 -5.55
N LYS A 170 -13.17 1.29 -5.14
CA LYS A 170 -14.62 1.08 -5.00
C LYS A 170 -15.30 0.66 -6.30
N PHE A 171 -14.91 1.26 -7.42
CA PHE A 171 -15.56 1.02 -8.71
C PHE A 171 -14.95 -0.13 -9.51
N ASP A 172 -13.72 -0.51 -9.20
CA ASP A 172 -13.06 -1.67 -9.79
C ASP A 172 -12.14 -2.31 -8.74
N PRO A 173 -12.72 -3.10 -7.83
CA PRO A 173 -11.99 -3.59 -6.66
C PRO A 173 -11.03 -4.74 -6.98
N GLY A 174 -11.24 -5.42 -8.11
CA GLY A 174 -10.39 -6.51 -8.57
C GLY A 174 -9.10 -6.05 -9.26
N ASN A 175 -8.88 -4.74 -9.36
CA ASN A 175 -7.73 -4.16 -10.02
C ASN A 175 -6.58 -3.95 -9.04
N GLU A 176 -5.66 -4.89 -9.04
CA GLU A 176 -4.46 -4.96 -8.20
C GLU A 176 -3.59 -3.69 -8.27
N GLU A 177 -3.55 -3.00 -9.41
CA GLU A 177 -2.79 -1.77 -9.60
C GLU A 177 -3.25 -0.67 -8.64
N PHE A 178 -4.56 -0.56 -8.37
CA PHE A 178 -5.09 0.51 -7.52
C PHE A 178 -4.74 0.32 -6.05
N HIS A 179 -4.60 -0.93 -5.61
CA HIS A 179 -4.22 -1.28 -4.24
C HIS A 179 -2.75 -0.95 -3.98
N ASN A 180 -1.86 -1.33 -4.90
CA ASN A 180 -0.43 -1.00 -4.83
C ASN A 180 -0.20 0.50 -4.76
N GLU A 181 -0.89 1.26 -5.61
CA GLU A 181 -0.73 2.71 -5.70
C GLU A 181 -1.22 3.41 -4.44
N LEU A 182 -2.34 2.97 -3.85
CA LEU A 182 -2.79 3.46 -2.55
C LEU A 182 -1.74 3.16 -1.46
N TRP A 183 -1.25 1.92 -1.41
CA TRP A 183 -0.33 1.48 -0.36
C TRP A 183 1.02 2.20 -0.43
N TRP A 184 1.61 2.30 -1.63
CA TRP A 184 2.83 3.08 -1.87
C TRP A 184 2.67 4.54 -1.46
N TYR A 185 1.51 5.13 -1.79
CA TYR A 185 1.22 6.50 -1.44
C TYR A 185 1.10 6.70 0.08
N LEU A 186 0.38 5.82 0.78
CA LEU A 186 0.21 5.84 2.23
C LEU A 186 1.55 5.69 2.98
N LEU A 187 2.49 4.89 2.47
CA LEU A 187 3.84 4.78 3.03
C LEU A 187 4.69 6.03 2.78
N SER A 188 4.60 6.59 1.57
CA SER A 188 5.41 7.75 1.18
C SER A 188 4.99 9.06 1.87
N THR A 189 3.79 9.09 2.47
CA THR A 189 3.22 10.27 3.09
C THR A 189 3.09 10.06 4.61
N HIS A 190 3.60 10.98 5.43
CA HIS A 190 3.46 10.93 6.90
C HIS A 190 2.00 11.21 7.34
N ILE A 191 1.05 10.38 6.91
CA ILE A 191 -0.35 10.50 7.28
C ILE A 191 -0.52 10.08 8.74
N PRO A 192 -1.23 10.84 9.58
CA PRO A 192 -1.49 10.46 10.97
C PRO A 192 -2.18 9.08 11.08
N LEU A 193 -1.71 8.25 12.01
CA LEU A 193 -2.12 6.85 12.23
C LEU A 193 -3.65 6.63 12.24
N GLN A 194 -4.39 7.53 12.89
CA GLN A 194 -5.86 7.46 13.00
C GLN A 194 -6.60 7.60 11.66
N LYS A 195 -5.96 8.21 10.64
CA LYS A 195 -6.49 8.32 9.28
C LYS A 195 -6.12 7.10 8.44
N LEU A 196 -4.93 6.52 8.65
CA LEU A 196 -4.47 5.29 7.99
C LEU A 196 -5.41 4.11 8.32
N GLU A 197 -5.72 3.88 9.59
CA GLU A 197 -6.62 2.81 10.04
C GLU A 197 -8.01 2.89 9.37
N LYS A 198 -8.55 4.11 9.21
CA LYS A 198 -9.85 4.33 8.57
C LYS A 198 -9.81 4.07 7.06
N ILE A 199 -8.72 4.45 6.42
CA ILE A 199 -8.51 4.27 4.97
C ILE A 199 -8.32 2.79 4.65
N GLU A 200 -7.51 2.11 5.45
CA GLU A 200 -7.24 0.68 5.32
C GLU A 200 -8.48 -0.16 5.61
N HIS A 201 -9.19 0.10 6.70
CA HIS A 201 -10.45 -0.58 7.00
C HIS A 201 -11.49 -0.41 5.89
N LEU A 202 -11.56 0.77 5.28
CA LEU A 202 -12.46 1.04 4.16
C LEU A 202 -12.03 0.30 2.88
N ALA A 203 -10.73 0.26 2.58
CA ALA A 203 -10.17 -0.48 1.45
C ALA A 203 -10.42 -1.99 1.60
N THR A 204 -10.12 -2.57 2.76
CA THR A 204 -10.35 -4.00 3.05
C THR A 204 -11.83 -4.36 2.95
N LYS A 205 -12.73 -3.52 3.46
CA LYS A 205 -14.17 -3.75 3.35
C LYS A 205 -14.67 -3.70 1.90
N ILE A 206 -14.12 -2.80 1.09
CA ILE A 206 -14.45 -2.72 -0.34
C ILE A 206 -13.97 -3.97 -1.08
N VAL A 207 -12.75 -4.45 -0.79
CA VAL A 207 -12.21 -5.71 -1.33
C VAL A 207 -13.07 -6.90 -0.95
N GLN A 208 -13.48 -6.98 0.32
CA GLN A 208 -14.34 -8.04 0.80
C GLN A 208 -15.68 -8.06 0.06
N VAL A 209 -16.38 -6.92 -0.01
CA VAL A 209 -17.66 -6.81 -0.74
C VAL A 209 -17.49 -7.15 -2.21
N ALA A 210 -16.36 -6.79 -2.81
CA ALA A 210 -16.08 -7.09 -4.21
C ALA A 210 -15.87 -8.59 -4.47
N ASN A 211 -15.09 -9.24 -3.60
CA ASN A 211 -14.85 -10.66 -3.66
C ASN A 211 -16.15 -11.44 -3.45
N GLU A 212 -17.00 -10.99 -2.54
CA GLU A 212 -18.36 -11.51 -2.33
C GLU A 212 -19.25 -11.32 -3.58
N THR A 213 -19.23 -10.15 -4.22
CA THR A 213 -19.99 -9.94 -5.48
C THR A 213 -19.47 -10.77 -6.64
N LYS A 214 -18.16 -11.00 -6.72
CA LYS A 214 -17.53 -11.83 -7.75
C LYS A 214 -17.87 -13.31 -7.58
N THR A 215 -17.97 -13.79 -6.33
CA THR A 215 -18.46 -15.16 -6.01
C THR A 215 -19.95 -15.32 -6.34
N ILE A 216 -20.77 -14.28 -6.11
CA ILE A 216 -22.19 -14.29 -6.47
C ILE A 216 -22.38 -14.34 -8.00
N GLU A 217 -21.61 -13.59 -8.79
CA GLU A 217 -21.69 -13.66 -10.26
C GLU A 217 -21.17 -14.99 -10.83
N GLN A 218 -20.15 -15.58 -10.21
CA GLN A 218 -19.62 -16.89 -10.58
C GLN A 218 -20.54 -18.06 -10.16
N SER A 219 -21.46 -17.84 -9.22
CA SER A 219 -22.42 -18.87 -8.75
C SER A 219 -23.55 -19.20 -9.74
N ASN A 220 -23.65 -18.50 -10.88
CA ASN A 220 -24.64 -18.80 -11.93
C ASN A 220 -24.18 -19.80 -13.00
N ILE A 221 -23.02 -20.45 -12.87
CA ILE A 221 -22.64 -21.63 -13.68
C ILE A 221 -21.86 -22.61 -12.78
N ALA A 222 -22.36 -23.84 -12.65
CA ALA A 222 -21.63 -24.96 -12.03
C ALA A 222 -20.98 -25.85 -13.11
N PRO A 223 -20.01 -26.71 -12.76
CA PRO A 223 -18.87 -26.51 -11.86
C PRO A 223 -17.55 -26.69 -12.63
N LEU A 224 -16.45 -26.08 -12.16
CA LEU A 224 -15.11 -26.44 -12.62
C LEU A 224 -14.20 -26.64 -11.42
N GLU A 225 -13.50 -27.76 -11.49
CA GLU A 225 -12.63 -28.36 -10.50
C GLU A 225 -11.40 -27.50 -10.18
N SER A 226 -10.91 -27.72 -8.96
CA SER A 226 -9.55 -27.57 -8.48
C SER A 226 -8.94 -26.17 -8.35
N ASP A 227 -8.40 -26.00 -7.14
CA ASP A 227 -7.19 -25.24 -6.82
C ASP A 227 -7.35 -23.77 -6.45
N HIS A 228 -7.97 -23.48 -5.29
CA HIS A 228 -7.78 -22.20 -4.61
C HIS A 228 -7.68 -22.40 -3.09
N GLY A 229 -6.50 -22.88 -2.68
CA GLY A 229 -5.99 -22.82 -1.31
C GLY A 229 -4.82 -21.83 -1.21
N ASP A 230 -4.89 -20.70 -1.90
CA ASP A 230 -3.84 -19.68 -1.96
C ASP A 230 -4.39 -18.33 -1.54
N SER A 231 -4.49 -18.16 -0.23
CA SER A 231 -5.22 -17.08 0.40
C SER A 231 -4.25 -15.99 0.87
N LEU A 232 -4.40 -14.78 0.32
CA LEU A 232 -3.75 -13.48 0.65
C LEU A 232 -2.21 -13.39 0.69
N LYS A 233 -1.45 -14.36 1.23
CA LYS A 233 0.03 -14.36 1.23
C LYS A 233 0.64 -14.67 -0.13
N ASN A 234 -0.08 -15.36 -1.01
CA ASN A 234 0.37 -15.71 -2.37
C ASN A 234 -0.03 -14.69 -3.44
N SER A 235 -0.47 -13.48 -3.06
CA SER A 235 -0.47 -12.38 -4.03
C SER A 235 0.99 -12.10 -4.38
N PRO A 236 1.45 -12.38 -5.62
CA PRO A 236 2.84 -12.10 -6.03
C PRO A 236 3.18 -10.62 -5.85
N LEU A 237 2.13 -9.80 -5.78
CA LEU A 237 2.11 -8.39 -5.51
C LEU A 237 2.53 -8.04 -4.08
N LEU A 238 1.88 -8.63 -3.05
CA LEU A 238 2.17 -8.36 -1.64
C LEU A 238 3.56 -8.88 -1.25
N SER A 239 3.94 -10.05 -1.75
CA SER A 239 5.28 -10.62 -1.53
C SER A 239 6.37 -9.76 -2.19
N ASN A 240 6.15 -9.24 -3.41
CA ASN A 240 7.08 -8.29 -4.05
C ASN A 240 7.11 -6.92 -3.35
N LEU A 241 6.01 -6.48 -2.75
CA LEU A 241 5.92 -5.22 -2.01
C LEU A 241 6.71 -5.28 -0.70
N ILE A 242 6.56 -6.37 0.06
CA ILE A 242 7.33 -6.66 1.27
C ILE A 242 8.82 -6.76 0.92
N ALA A 243 9.18 -7.50 -0.14
CA ALA A 243 10.57 -7.63 -0.58
C ALA A 243 11.20 -6.29 -1.01
N ASN A 244 10.44 -5.40 -1.66
CA ASN A 244 10.92 -4.06 -2.03
C ASN A 244 11.09 -3.13 -0.81
N TYR A 245 10.22 -3.27 0.19
CA TYR A 245 10.33 -2.55 1.46
C TYR A 245 11.57 -3.03 2.25
N GLU A 246 11.77 -4.34 2.34
CA GLU A 246 12.96 -4.97 2.95
C GLU A 246 14.26 -4.54 2.26
N THR A 247 14.26 -4.45 0.92
CA THR A 247 15.42 -3.98 0.14
C THR A 247 15.73 -2.50 0.39
N THR A 248 14.70 -1.66 0.49
CA THR A 248 14.87 -0.21 0.76
C THR A 248 15.39 0.03 2.18
N ILE A 249 14.96 -0.80 3.14
CA ILE A 249 15.45 -0.79 4.52
C ILE A 249 16.89 -1.31 4.58
N GLN A 250 17.23 -2.36 3.83
CA GLN A 250 18.62 -2.83 3.68
C GLN A 250 19.54 -1.72 3.16
N LEU A 251 19.08 -0.91 2.21
CA LEU A 251 19.83 0.23 1.67
C LEU A 251 19.92 1.43 2.65
N ALA A 252 19.00 1.52 3.61
CA ALA A 252 19.00 2.51 4.68
C ALA A 252 19.74 2.04 5.95
N THR A 253 20.20 0.78 5.99
CA THR A 253 20.96 0.24 7.12
C THR A 253 22.24 1.07 7.32
N PRO A 254 22.46 1.68 8.49
CA PRO A 254 23.64 2.47 8.72
C PRO A 254 24.89 1.59 8.58
N SER A 255 25.81 1.95 7.70
CA SER A 255 27.12 1.30 7.65
C SER A 255 28.00 1.90 8.76
N SER A 256 28.32 1.16 9.83
CA SER A 256 29.60 1.22 10.58
C SER A 256 29.53 0.59 11.97
N ASP A 257 30.71 0.27 12.51
CA ASP A 257 30.99 -0.39 13.80
C ASP A 257 30.50 0.36 15.07
N ASN A 258 29.62 1.38 14.97
CA ASN A 258 29.17 2.27 16.06
C ASN A 258 27.67 2.65 16.02
N ILE A 259 26.78 1.69 15.79
CA ILE A 259 25.32 1.91 15.92
C ILE A 259 24.91 1.89 17.40
N SER A 260 24.15 2.90 17.84
CA SER A 260 23.62 2.93 19.21
C SER A 260 22.38 2.06 19.35
N ALA A 261 22.09 1.55 20.56
CA ALA A 261 20.86 0.82 20.84
C ALA A 261 19.60 1.60 20.44
N LYS A 262 19.62 2.93 20.58
CA LYS A 262 18.53 3.81 20.15
C LYS A 262 18.30 3.77 18.64
N ASP A 263 19.37 3.82 17.85
CA ASP A 263 19.26 3.80 16.39
C ASP A 263 18.72 2.45 15.90
N ILE A 264 19.10 1.35 16.58
CA ILE A 264 18.55 0.02 16.31
C ILE A 264 17.06 -0.02 16.61
N VAL A 265 16.62 0.52 17.75
CA VAL A 265 15.18 0.57 18.08
C VAL A 265 14.40 1.32 17.02
N VAL A 266 14.86 2.50 16.60
CA VAL A 266 14.17 3.27 15.54
C VAL A 266 14.11 2.48 14.24
N PHE A 267 15.23 1.89 13.83
CA PHE A 267 15.33 1.11 12.61
C PHE A 267 14.38 -0.10 12.62
N LEU A 268 14.41 -0.90 13.68
CA LEU A 268 13.56 -2.10 13.79
C LEU A 268 12.09 -1.73 13.94
N ALA A 269 11.78 -0.69 14.71
CA ALA A 269 10.40 -0.21 14.85
C ALA A 269 9.82 0.24 13.51
N GLU A 270 10.57 1.00 12.71
CA GLU A 270 10.11 1.43 11.39
C GLU A 270 10.08 0.27 10.38
N LYS A 271 10.99 -0.71 10.50
CA LYS A 271 10.96 -1.94 9.69
C LYS A 271 9.72 -2.77 9.97
N ASN A 272 9.46 -3.05 11.25
CA ASN A 272 8.40 -3.97 11.65
C ASN A 272 7.03 -3.30 11.71
N LYS A 273 6.93 -1.98 11.50
CA LYS A 273 5.66 -1.24 11.48
C LYS A 273 4.60 -1.86 10.56
N ALA A 274 5.00 -2.23 9.33
CA ALA A 274 4.09 -2.87 8.37
C ALA A 274 3.71 -4.30 8.82
N ILE A 275 4.67 -5.03 9.39
CA ILE A 275 4.45 -6.36 9.95
C ILE A 275 3.46 -6.28 11.11
N HIS A 276 3.68 -5.38 12.08
CA HIS A 276 2.79 -5.15 13.23
C HIS A 276 1.37 -4.79 12.84
N LEU A 277 1.18 -3.99 11.78
CA LEU A 277 -0.17 -3.69 11.27
C LEU A 277 -0.85 -4.94 10.70
N SER A 278 -0.13 -5.74 9.92
CA SER A 278 -0.62 -7.03 9.40
C SER A 278 -0.96 -8.00 10.53
N LEU A 279 -0.05 -8.18 11.49
CA LEU A 279 -0.24 -9.01 12.66
C LEU A 279 -1.46 -8.57 13.48
N LEU A 280 -1.64 -7.26 13.69
CA LEU A 280 -2.79 -6.73 14.43
C LEU A 280 -4.12 -7.07 13.76
N GLN A 281 -4.20 -7.00 12.43
CA GLN A 281 -5.39 -7.36 11.68
C GLN A 281 -5.66 -8.86 11.75
N GLN A 282 -4.63 -9.68 11.55
CA GLN A 282 -4.72 -11.13 11.70
C GLN A 282 -5.21 -11.49 13.11
N PHE A 283 -4.66 -10.85 14.14
CA PHE A 283 -5.07 -11.10 15.52
C PHE A 283 -6.51 -10.71 15.80
N LYS A 284 -6.98 -9.56 15.32
CA LYS A 284 -8.38 -9.16 15.48
C LYS A 284 -9.34 -10.15 14.83
N PHE A 285 -8.99 -10.68 13.65
CA PHE A 285 -9.79 -11.68 12.97
C PHE A 285 -9.82 -13.01 13.75
N ILE A 286 -8.64 -13.53 14.12
CA ILE A 286 -8.51 -14.78 14.87
C ILE A 286 -9.19 -14.66 16.24
N ASP A 287 -9.01 -13.56 16.97
CA ASP A 287 -9.71 -13.30 18.24
C ASP A 287 -11.23 -13.40 18.08
N SER A 288 -11.79 -12.67 17.10
CA SER A 288 -13.23 -12.67 16.84
C SER A 288 -13.73 -14.07 16.53
N LEU A 289 -12.99 -14.81 15.70
CA LEU A 289 -13.36 -16.15 15.30
C LEU A 289 -13.32 -17.12 16.50
N LEU A 290 -12.23 -17.16 17.25
CA LEU A 290 -12.09 -18.03 18.41
C LEU A 290 -13.18 -17.74 19.46
N ARG A 291 -13.48 -16.47 19.73
CA ARG A 291 -14.53 -16.08 20.69
C ARG A 291 -15.93 -16.46 20.22
N GLN A 292 -16.24 -16.31 18.93
CA GLN A 292 -17.55 -16.70 18.38
C GLN A 292 -17.80 -18.21 18.50
N HIS A 293 -16.73 -19.01 18.53
CA HIS A 293 -16.77 -20.47 18.64
C HIS A 293 -16.46 -20.98 20.06
N ASP A 294 -16.46 -20.10 21.06
CA ASP A 294 -16.24 -20.43 22.47
C ASP A 294 -14.87 -21.11 22.73
N ILE A 295 -13.87 -20.78 21.92
CA ILE A 295 -12.49 -21.25 22.09
C ILE A 295 -11.75 -20.24 22.94
N ASN A 296 -11.25 -20.69 24.09
CA ASN A 296 -10.47 -19.83 24.97
C ASN A 296 -9.00 -19.86 24.55
N TYR A 297 -8.42 -18.67 24.45
CA TYR A 297 -7.00 -18.50 24.22
C TYR A 297 -6.44 -17.40 25.13
N TRP A 298 -5.12 -17.34 25.27
CA TRP A 298 -4.42 -16.23 25.89
C TRP A 298 -3.09 -15.94 25.20
N ALA A 299 -2.67 -14.67 25.20
CA ALA A 299 -1.35 -14.28 24.75
C ALA A 299 -0.27 -14.85 25.68
N ILE A 300 0.84 -15.25 25.07
CA ILE A 300 2.04 -15.74 25.76
C ILE A 300 3.27 -15.04 25.18
N ASP A 301 4.43 -15.31 25.78
CA ASP A 301 5.75 -14.98 25.23
C ASP A 301 5.90 -13.53 24.74
N GLY A 302 6.42 -13.28 23.54
CA GLY A 302 6.67 -11.93 23.01
C GLY A 302 5.41 -11.09 22.93
N THR A 303 4.30 -11.70 22.49
CA THR A 303 2.98 -11.06 22.37
C THR A 303 2.45 -10.56 23.72
N LEU A 304 2.53 -11.40 24.76
CA LEU A 304 2.10 -11.03 26.12
C LEU A 304 2.99 -9.93 26.71
N MET A 305 4.30 -10.05 26.48
CA MET A 305 5.29 -9.08 26.96
C MET A 305 5.08 -7.71 26.30
N GLY A 306 4.78 -7.67 25.00
CA GLY A 306 4.42 -6.45 24.28
C GLY A 306 3.17 -5.79 24.85
N ALA A 307 2.09 -6.55 25.06
CA ALA A 307 0.85 -6.04 25.62
C ALA A 307 1.06 -5.37 27.00
N ILE A 308 1.92 -5.92 27.85
CA ILE A 308 2.22 -5.37 29.17
C ILE A 308 3.13 -4.13 29.07
N ARG A 309 4.21 -4.20 28.30
CA ARG A 309 5.27 -3.17 28.29
C ARG A 309 4.94 -1.96 27.42
N HIS A 310 4.39 -2.23 26.24
CA HIS A 310 4.22 -1.24 25.17
C HIS A 310 2.74 -0.94 24.92
N GLN A 311 1.81 -1.70 25.50
CA GLN A 311 0.39 -1.68 25.13
C GLN A 311 0.23 -1.86 23.60
N GLY A 312 1.06 -2.75 23.02
CA GLY A 312 1.27 -2.94 21.59
C GLY A 312 2.35 -4.01 21.37
N PHE A 313 2.91 -4.10 20.16
CA PHE A 313 3.99 -5.05 19.90
C PHE A 313 5.32 -4.59 20.51
N ILE A 314 6.21 -5.54 20.79
CA ILE A 314 7.62 -5.22 21.00
C ILE A 314 8.18 -4.72 19.65
N PRO A 315 8.94 -3.60 19.62
CA PRO A 315 9.26 -2.93 18.35
C PRO A 315 10.02 -3.78 17.32
N TRP A 316 10.73 -4.81 17.77
CA TRP A 316 11.52 -5.72 16.95
C TRP A 316 10.99 -7.14 16.93
N ASP A 317 9.80 -7.36 17.45
CA ASP A 317 9.08 -8.64 17.39
C ASP A 317 8.29 -8.68 16.07
N ASP A 318 8.13 -9.85 15.47
CA ASP A 318 7.57 -10.00 14.12
C ASP A 318 6.57 -11.16 14.00
N ASP A 319 6.19 -11.78 15.10
CA ASP A 319 5.21 -12.85 15.18
C ASP A 319 4.17 -12.65 16.30
N ILE A 320 3.16 -13.52 16.30
CA ILE A 320 2.15 -13.64 17.36
C ILE A 320 2.17 -15.04 17.96
N ASP A 321 2.24 -15.08 19.28
CA ASP A 321 2.14 -16.30 20.06
C ASP A 321 0.91 -16.25 20.97
N ILE A 322 0.01 -17.21 20.77
CA ILE A 322 -1.10 -17.47 21.68
C ILE A 322 -1.10 -18.92 22.14
N GLU A 323 -1.78 -19.18 23.24
CA GLU A 323 -1.92 -20.51 23.79
C GLU A 323 -3.39 -20.83 24.09
N MET A 324 -3.75 -22.10 24.00
CA MET A 324 -5.08 -22.62 24.29
C MET A 324 -5.04 -24.01 24.93
N LYS A 325 -6.19 -24.46 25.46
CA LYS A 325 -6.33 -25.81 26.03
C LYS A 325 -6.46 -26.89 24.95
N GLN A 326 -5.95 -28.08 25.25
CA GLN A 326 -6.11 -29.30 24.44
C GLN A 326 -7.58 -29.60 24.15
N SER A 327 -8.48 -29.32 25.10
CA SER A 327 -9.92 -29.52 24.96
C SER A 327 -10.52 -28.76 23.78
N ASP A 328 -9.87 -27.68 23.35
CA ASP A 328 -10.38 -26.77 22.33
C ASP A 328 -9.85 -27.08 20.93
N ILE A 329 -8.90 -28.01 20.80
CA ILE A 329 -8.29 -28.37 19.51
C ILE A 329 -9.33 -28.86 18.51
N ASN A 330 -10.26 -29.73 18.90
CA ASN A 330 -11.28 -30.22 17.97
C ASN A 330 -12.17 -29.08 17.46
N ARG A 331 -12.41 -28.06 18.30
CA ARG A 331 -13.13 -26.85 17.90
C ARG A 331 -12.28 -26.01 16.96
N LEU A 332 -10.99 -25.80 17.26
CA LEU A 332 -10.05 -25.10 16.36
C LEU A 332 -9.97 -25.78 14.99
N LEU A 333 -9.81 -27.11 14.95
CA LEU A 333 -9.77 -27.89 13.71
C LEU A 333 -11.08 -27.78 12.92
N SER A 334 -12.23 -27.66 13.58
CA SER A 334 -13.50 -27.43 12.89
C SER A 334 -13.61 -26.06 12.19
N LEU A 335 -12.68 -25.14 12.48
CA LEU A 335 -12.61 -23.81 11.85
C LEU A 335 -11.71 -23.78 10.63
N GLU A 336 -11.04 -24.88 10.27
CA GLU A 336 -10.06 -24.93 9.19
C GLU A 336 -10.63 -24.39 7.87
N ASP A 337 -11.86 -24.76 7.50
CA ASP A 337 -12.52 -24.25 6.29
C ASP A 337 -12.73 -22.73 6.34
N ILE A 338 -13.12 -22.18 7.50
CA ILE A 338 -13.32 -20.74 7.68
C ILE A 338 -11.99 -20.00 7.60
N LEU A 339 -10.95 -20.56 8.22
CA LEU A 339 -9.58 -20.02 8.20
C LEU A 339 -9.03 -19.98 6.77
N ASN A 340 -9.16 -21.09 6.04
CA ASN A 340 -8.72 -21.22 4.65
C ASN A 340 -9.42 -20.22 3.72
N GLN A 341 -10.73 -19.99 3.91
CA GLN A 341 -11.48 -18.99 3.15
C GLN A 341 -10.98 -17.55 3.38
N HIS A 342 -10.26 -17.29 4.47
CA HIS A 342 -9.89 -15.94 4.91
C HIS A 342 -8.41 -15.58 4.83
N GLY A 343 -7.53 -16.42 4.30
CA GLY A 343 -6.09 -16.08 4.27
C GLY A 343 -5.19 -17.01 5.05
N PHE A 344 -5.75 -17.86 5.88
CA PHE A 344 -5.01 -18.63 6.87
C PHE A 344 -4.89 -20.09 6.46
N TYR A 345 -3.96 -20.79 7.06
CA TYR A 345 -3.90 -22.24 7.00
C TYR A 345 -3.90 -22.78 8.43
N LEU A 346 -4.08 -24.08 8.63
CA LEU A 346 -3.92 -24.67 9.95
C LEU A 346 -3.01 -25.89 9.86
N LYS A 347 -1.75 -25.71 10.27
CA LYS A 347 -0.73 -26.77 10.15
C LYS A 347 -0.12 -27.11 11.49
N LYS A 348 -0.25 -28.36 11.91
CA LYS A 348 0.49 -28.87 13.07
C LYS A 348 1.98 -28.92 12.72
N HIS A 349 2.80 -28.13 13.42
CA HIS A 349 4.24 -28.06 13.15
C HIS A 349 5.02 -29.09 13.98
N ASP A 350 4.65 -29.21 15.26
CA ASP A 350 5.17 -30.25 16.17
C ASP A 350 4.07 -30.65 17.18
N LYS A 351 4.40 -31.51 18.13
CA LYS A 351 3.54 -31.95 19.24
C LYS A 351 3.17 -30.84 20.23
N HIS A 352 3.39 -29.56 19.93
CA HIS A 352 3.22 -28.48 20.91
C HIS A 352 2.41 -27.29 20.38
N PHE A 353 2.29 -27.12 19.06
CA PHE A 353 1.62 -25.97 18.48
C PHE A 353 1.16 -26.18 17.04
N TYR A 354 0.23 -25.32 16.62
CA TYR A 354 -0.25 -25.16 15.26
C TYR A 354 0.19 -23.82 14.72
N LYS A 355 0.72 -23.79 13.49
CA LYS A 355 0.87 -22.55 12.72
C LYS A 355 -0.46 -22.24 12.04
N ILE A 356 -0.96 -21.02 12.24
CA ILE A 356 -2.17 -20.51 11.56
C ILE A 356 -1.84 -19.53 10.43
N ALA A 357 -0.64 -18.94 10.50
CA ALA A 357 0.08 -18.23 9.45
C ALA A 357 1.58 -18.41 9.69
N ASP A 358 2.46 -17.97 8.78
CA ASP A 358 3.92 -18.10 9.02
C ASP A 358 4.37 -17.44 10.33
N ASP A 359 3.72 -16.32 10.67
CA ASP A 359 4.05 -15.42 11.77
C ASP A 359 3.01 -15.47 12.91
N PHE A 360 2.22 -16.55 12.98
CA PHE A 360 1.17 -16.70 13.97
C PHE A 360 1.07 -18.15 14.45
N ASP A 361 1.41 -18.35 15.72
CA ASP A 361 1.49 -19.65 16.37
C ASP A 361 0.45 -19.80 17.49
N ILE A 362 -0.18 -20.98 17.51
CA ILE A 362 -1.16 -21.38 18.52
C ILE A 362 -0.61 -22.58 19.27
N PHE A 363 -0.10 -22.32 20.47
CA PHE A 363 0.43 -23.32 21.37
C PHE A 363 -0.66 -24.07 22.13
N ILE A 364 -0.37 -25.34 22.42
CA ILE A 364 -1.24 -26.24 23.15
C ILE A 364 -0.70 -26.42 24.56
N TYR A 365 -1.47 -25.94 25.54
CA TYR A 365 -1.06 -25.83 26.94
C TYR A 365 -0.59 -27.16 27.54
N GLU A 366 -1.40 -28.21 27.45
CA GLU A 366 -1.11 -29.52 28.06
C GLU A 366 0.07 -30.21 27.36
N GLU A 367 0.20 -30.04 26.05
CA GLU A 367 1.29 -30.57 25.25
C GLU A 367 2.64 -29.89 25.60
N ARG A 368 2.65 -28.57 25.86
CA ARG A 368 3.83 -27.85 26.36
C ARG A 368 4.21 -28.26 27.78
N LYS A 369 3.21 -28.41 28.67
CA LYS A 369 3.42 -28.84 30.07
C LYS A 369 4.11 -30.21 30.14
N GLY A 370 3.84 -31.10 29.19
CA GLY A 370 4.41 -32.45 29.12
C GLY A 370 5.80 -32.57 28.44
N ALA A 371 6.33 -31.49 27.86
CA ALA A 371 7.47 -31.55 26.93
C ALA A 371 8.85 -31.81 27.57
N SER A 372 9.01 -31.66 28.89
CA SER A 372 10.29 -31.94 29.55
C SER A 372 10.16 -32.29 31.04
N PRO A 373 10.66 -33.46 31.49
CA PRO A 373 10.63 -33.87 32.89
C PRO A 373 11.43 -32.96 33.85
N ASN A 374 12.28 -32.07 33.32
CA ASN A 374 13.12 -31.16 34.11
C ASN A 374 12.75 -29.67 33.94
N CYS A 375 11.68 -29.35 33.22
CA CYS A 375 11.28 -27.98 32.93
C CYS A 375 10.03 -27.58 33.71
N PHE A 376 10.17 -27.53 35.04
CA PHE A 376 9.08 -27.11 35.95
C PHE A 376 8.94 -25.58 36.08
N TYR A 377 9.80 -24.79 35.43
CA TYR A 377 10.01 -23.40 35.83
C TYR A 377 9.21 -22.36 35.02
N THR A 378 8.69 -22.66 33.83
CA THR A 378 8.11 -21.63 32.95
C THR A 378 6.60 -21.72 32.75
N TYR A 379 5.93 -22.82 33.10
CA TYR A 379 4.51 -23.00 32.78
C TYR A 379 3.59 -22.47 33.87
N LEU A 380 2.49 -21.85 33.44
CA LEU A 380 1.41 -21.42 34.33
C LEU A 380 0.54 -22.61 34.71
N ASP A 381 0.12 -22.69 35.97
CA ASP A 381 -0.98 -23.58 36.35
C ASP A 381 -2.35 -22.95 36.07
N ASP A 382 -3.41 -23.75 35.99
CA ASP A 382 -4.78 -23.27 35.72
C ASP A 382 -5.19 -22.07 36.61
N HIS A 383 -4.79 -22.05 37.88
CA HIS A 383 -5.10 -20.97 38.82
C HIS A 383 -4.30 -19.67 38.58
N GLU A 384 -3.24 -19.74 37.78
CA GLU A 384 -2.44 -18.60 37.35
C GLU A 384 -2.87 -18.07 35.97
N ILE A 385 -3.51 -18.93 35.16
CA ILE A 385 -4.12 -18.56 33.87
C ILE A 385 -5.50 -17.94 34.11
N PHE A 386 -6.35 -18.62 34.88
CA PHE A 386 -7.76 -18.28 35.04
C PHE A 386 -8.04 -17.55 36.36
N PRO A 387 -9.00 -16.59 36.38
CA PRO A 387 -9.75 -16.11 35.23
C PRO A 387 -8.87 -15.27 34.29
N LEU A 388 -9.10 -15.40 32.98
CA LEU A 388 -8.42 -14.57 31.99
C LEU A 388 -8.74 -13.10 32.25
N ARG A 389 -7.73 -12.25 32.10
CA ARG A 389 -7.88 -10.79 32.09
C ARG A 389 -7.63 -10.25 30.70
N LYS A 390 -8.06 -9.02 30.44
CA LYS A 390 -7.80 -8.34 29.18
C LYS A 390 -6.66 -7.35 29.32
N LEU A 391 -5.77 -7.34 28.34
CA LEU A 391 -4.70 -6.35 28.21
C LEU A 391 -4.87 -5.60 26.90
N LYS A 392 -4.41 -4.35 26.89
CA LYS A 392 -4.42 -3.53 25.68
C LYS A 392 -3.26 -3.92 24.77
N LEU A 393 -3.58 -4.17 23.50
CA LEU A 393 -2.62 -4.39 22.42
C LEU A 393 -3.01 -3.45 21.27
N CYS A 394 -2.31 -2.33 21.16
CA CYS A 394 -2.65 -1.22 20.26
C CYS A 394 -4.06 -0.68 20.52
N ASP A 395 -4.97 -0.80 19.56
CA ASP A 395 -6.38 -0.40 19.62
C ASP A 395 -7.33 -1.59 19.91
N PHE A 396 -6.78 -2.73 20.35
CA PHE A 396 -7.46 -3.99 20.58
C PHE A 396 -7.23 -4.53 22.01
N GLU A 397 -8.10 -5.44 22.48
CA GLU A 397 -7.98 -6.10 23.80
C GLU A 397 -7.72 -7.60 23.65
N VAL A 398 -6.55 -8.05 24.10
CA VAL A 398 -6.14 -9.45 24.07
C VAL A 398 -6.36 -10.13 25.43
N TYR A 399 -6.73 -11.42 25.43
CA TYR A 399 -6.76 -12.21 26.65
C TYR A 399 -5.35 -12.52 27.14
N ALA A 400 -5.16 -12.44 28.45
CA ALA A 400 -3.91 -12.73 29.13
C ALA A 400 -4.16 -13.55 30.40
N PRO A 401 -3.18 -14.34 30.85
CA PRO A 401 -3.22 -15.01 32.13
C PRO A 401 -3.48 -14.05 33.30
N HIS A 402 -4.16 -14.54 34.34
CA HIS A 402 -4.39 -13.80 35.58
C HIS A 402 -3.08 -13.30 36.20
N LYS A 403 -2.03 -14.14 36.19
CA LYS A 403 -0.69 -13.88 36.73
C LYS A 403 0.37 -13.73 35.63
N ALA A 404 0.04 -13.02 34.57
CA ALA A 404 0.92 -12.83 33.41
C ALA A 404 2.31 -12.24 33.75
N GLU A 405 2.41 -11.32 34.72
CA GLU A 405 3.68 -10.73 35.12
C GLU A 405 4.58 -11.75 35.84
N GLU A 406 4.00 -12.63 36.67
CA GLU A 406 4.73 -13.70 37.36
C GLU A 406 5.24 -14.74 36.34
N TYR A 407 4.43 -15.06 35.32
CA TYR A 407 4.83 -15.89 34.18
C TYR A 407 6.06 -15.31 33.47
N LEU A 408 5.96 -14.05 33.02
CA LEU A 408 7.03 -13.42 32.26
C LEU A 408 8.33 -13.30 33.08
N LYS A 409 8.23 -13.04 34.39
CA LYS A 409 9.41 -13.01 35.27
C LYS A 409 10.06 -14.37 35.44
N ARG A 410 9.28 -15.45 35.47
CA ARG A 410 9.80 -16.82 35.50
C ARG A 410 10.46 -17.22 34.17
N ALA A 411 9.87 -16.82 33.04
CA ALA A 411 10.36 -17.17 31.71
C ALA A 411 11.57 -16.33 31.26
N TYR A 412 11.56 -15.02 31.55
CA TYR A 412 12.51 -14.05 30.98
C TYR A 412 13.36 -13.32 32.03
N GLY A 413 13.18 -13.61 33.32
CA GLY A 413 13.90 -12.95 34.43
C GLY A 413 13.15 -11.78 35.05
N ASN A 414 13.56 -11.38 36.27
CA ASN A 414 12.82 -10.40 37.08
C ASN A 414 12.76 -8.99 36.48
N ASP A 415 13.72 -8.63 35.64
CA ASP A 415 13.86 -7.32 35.00
C ASP A 415 13.24 -7.25 33.59
N CYS A 416 12.58 -8.32 33.10
CA CYS A 416 12.01 -8.37 31.75
C CYS A 416 10.92 -7.30 31.50
N LEU A 417 10.26 -6.85 32.57
CA LEU A 417 9.24 -5.79 32.55
C LEU A 417 9.81 -4.40 32.82
N GLU A 418 11.13 -4.26 32.92
CA GLU A 418 11.83 -2.98 33.18
C GLU A 418 12.90 -2.70 32.12
N ARG A 419 13.52 -3.76 31.58
CA ARG A 419 14.66 -3.70 30.65
C ARG A 419 14.34 -4.34 29.30
N CYS A 420 14.67 -3.62 28.24
CA CYS A 420 14.55 -4.01 26.84
C CYS A 420 15.89 -4.55 26.36
N ILE A 421 16.03 -5.88 26.26
CA ILE A 421 17.12 -6.48 25.49
C ILE A 421 16.67 -6.49 24.04
N ILE A 422 17.34 -5.72 23.19
CA ILE A 422 17.00 -5.64 21.77
C ILE A 422 17.52 -6.92 21.10
N TRP A 423 16.60 -7.83 20.80
CA TRP A 423 16.91 -9.11 20.21
C TRP A 423 15.82 -9.49 19.20
N ASN A 424 16.23 -9.60 17.94
CA ASN A 424 15.44 -10.15 16.85
C ASN A 424 16.35 -11.19 16.18
N HIS A 425 15.79 -12.35 15.84
CA HIS A 425 16.55 -13.47 15.29
C HIS A 425 17.25 -13.14 13.96
N HIS A 426 16.75 -12.13 13.24
CA HIS A 426 17.33 -11.53 12.04
C HIS A 426 18.39 -10.45 12.31
N LEU A 427 18.62 -9.99 13.55
CA LEU A 427 19.66 -8.99 13.85
C LEU A 427 21.05 -9.44 13.40
N ASN A 428 21.31 -10.74 13.46
CA ASN A 428 22.54 -11.36 12.96
C ASN A 428 22.79 -11.11 11.46
N ASP A 429 21.72 -10.91 10.68
CA ASP A 429 21.81 -10.65 9.25
C ASP A 429 22.28 -9.21 8.95
N TYR A 430 22.12 -8.30 9.92
CA TYR A 430 22.42 -6.87 9.76
C TYR A 430 23.64 -6.40 10.56
N PHE A 431 23.91 -6.99 11.73
CA PHE A 431 24.96 -6.55 12.64
C PHE A 431 25.91 -7.71 12.97
N LYS A 432 27.21 -7.52 12.68
CA LYS A 432 28.27 -8.54 12.82
C LYS A 432 28.29 -9.23 14.20
N PRO A 433 28.81 -10.48 14.32
CA PRO A 433 28.37 -11.49 15.28
C PRO A 433 28.82 -11.33 16.74
N THR A 434 29.35 -10.19 17.17
CA THR A 434 29.69 -10.00 18.59
C THR A 434 28.43 -9.55 19.34
N HIS A 435 27.47 -10.47 19.48
CA HIS A 435 26.23 -10.27 20.23
C HIS A 435 26.54 -10.33 21.73
N ASP A 436 27.04 -9.21 22.26
CA ASP A 436 26.94 -8.96 23.69
C ASP A 436 25.51 -8.44 23.96
N PRO A 437 24.61 -9.24 24.56
CA PRO A 437 23.24 -8.82 24.82
C PRO A 437 23.18 -7.59 25.73
N GLU A 438 24.21 -7.37 26.56
CA GLU A 438 24.31 -6.19 27.43
C GLU A 438 24.60 -4.90 26.66
N LYS A 439 25.15 -5.00 25.45
CA LYS A 439 25.47 -3.85 24.60
C LYS A 439 24.23 -3.16 24.02
N TYR A 440 23.11 -3.88 23.92
CA TYR A 440 21.87 -3.40 23.30
C TYR A 440 20.69 -3.44 24.27
N VAL A 441 20.92 -2.91 25.47
CA VAL A 441 19.88 -2.81 26.51
C VAL A 441 19.44 -1.37 26.70
N LEU A 442 18.12 -1.15 26.71
CA LEU A 442 17.49 0.11 27.05
C LEU A 442 16.48 -0.10 28.19
N SER A 443 16.13 0.96 28.91
CA SER A 443 14.93 0.90 29.76
C SER A 443 13.67 0.94 28.88
N ILE A 444 12.54 0.46 29.41
CA ILE A 444 11.25 0.58 28.70
C ILE A 444 10.87 2.05 28.51
N ASP A 445 11.17 2.91 29.48
CA ASP A 445 10.92 4.35 29.38
C ASP A 445 11.72 4.99 28.24
N ASP A 446 12.98 4.59 28.07
CA ASP A 446 13.81 5.05 26.95
C ASP A 446 13.22 4.61 25.61
N VAL A 447 12.83 3.33 25.49
CA VAL A 447 12.21 2.82 24.25
C VAL A 447 10.91 3.55 23.96
N ASN A 448 10.01 3.68 24.93
CA ASN A 448 8.75 4.38 24.77
C ASN A 448 8.93 5.87 24.46
N HIS A 449 10.00 6.51 24.96
CA HIS A 449 10.35 7.90 24.62
C HIS A 449 10.92 8.03 23.21
N ILE A 450 11.72 7.05 22.77
CA ILE A 450 12.26 6.98 21.41
C ILE A 450 11.12 6.87 20.40
N LEU A 451 10.14 5.97 20.65
CA LEU A 451 9.02 5.71 19.73
C LEU A 451 7.98 6.84 19.68
N LYS A 452 7.97 7.75 20.66
CA LYS A 452 7.07 8.92 20.70
C LYS A 452 7.60 10.13 19.94
N LYS A 453 8.90 10.18 19.66
CA LYS A 453 9.57 11.26 18.94
C LYS A 453 9.57 10.98 17.45
#